data_AF-A0A077XMU6-F1
#
_entry.id   AF-A0A077XMU6-F1
#
_cell.length_a   1.000
_cell.length_b   1.000
_cell.length_c   1.000
_cell.angle_alpha   90.00
_cell.angle_beta   90.00
_cell.angle_gamma   90.00
#
_symmetry.space_group_name_H-M   'P 1'
#
loop_
_entity.id
_entity.type
_entity.pdbx_description
1 polymer ?
#
loop_
_entity_poly.entity_id
_entity_poly.type
_entity_poly.pdbx_seq_one_letter_code
_entity_poly.pdbx_strand_id
1 'polypeptide(L)'
;MVTSGASILPESGTELDFSVPQQYIVTSQDGAWSKTYTVSFVVDEGADFYAVFENAQVVDTDNPVGHYHQFFELTAQGQKKFIWETANEGYNILAGTLVGDEKDLVPSFYPTSQVTDGYLGKAAKLMTKDTGPLGGMFGSPLAAGNLFVGEFRLTFPTVNSTRFGIPYNSDTNPIALKGFFKYKAGEKFLNNSKTSQLTQDTWDGYAILFEKTADLNKNFLTGTHGFKDARIVSVARIGSKEQIETDKWTAFNVPFSFVDGKTFDPAKEYMYTIVFSSSIEGDIFNGAVGSTLFIDEVELVTGQKK
;
A
#
# COMPACT_ATOMS: atom_id res chain seq x y z
N MET A 1 17.51 -8.84 -15.15
CA MET A 1 17.35 -9.73 -16.31
C MET A 1 16.39 -9.09 -17.29
N VAL A 2 16.63 -9.20 -18.60
CA VAL A 2 15.72 -8.73 -19.65
C VAL A 2 15.06 -9.92 -20.35
N THR A 3 14.01 -9.66 -21.13
CA THR A 3 13.36 -10.65 -21.99
C THR A 3 14.38 -11.35 -22.89
N SER A 4 14.23 -12.66 -23.12
CA SER A 4 15.14 -13.42 -23.97
C SER A 4 15.32 -12.76 -25.35
N GLY A 5 16.56 -12.60 -25.79
CA GLY A 5 16.91 -11.95 -27.05
C GLY A 5 16.89 -10.42 -27.04
N ALA A 6 16.36 -9.77 -26.00
CA ALA A 6 16.41 -8.31 -25.86
C ALA A 6 17.82 -7.82 -25.48
N SER A 7 18.12 -6.58 -25.84
CA SER A 7 19.34 -5.87 -25.41
C SER A 7 19.00 -4.80 -24.37
N ILE A 8 19.97 -4.44 -23.52
CA ILE A 8 19.86 -3.36 -22.53
C ILE A 8 21.09 -2.45 -22.61
N LEU A 9 20.86 -1.15 -22.57
CA LEU A 9 21.91 -0.13 -22.55
C LEU A 9 21.66 0.88 -21.43
N PRO A 10 22.64 1.17 -20.54
CA PRO A 10 23.98 0.56 -20.46
C PRO A 10 23.94 -0.96 -20.24
N GLU A 11 24.98 -1.67 -20.69
CA GLU A 11 25.05 -3.12 -20.57
C GLU A 11 24.97 -3.56 -19.10
N SER A 12 24.36 -4.73 -18.86
CA SER A 12 24.25 -5.28 -17.51
C SER A 12 25.63 -5.42 -16.87
N GLY A 13 25.80 -4.86 -15.67
CA GLY A 13 27.09 -4.85 -14.95
C GLY A 13 27.94 -3.61 -15.20
N THR A 14 27.49 -2.66 -16.01
CA THR A 14 28.14 -1.34 -16.14
C THR A 14 28.11 -0.62 -14.80
N GLU A 15 29.28 -0.20 -14.30
CA GLU A 15 29.38 0.67 -13.13
C GLU A 15 28.89 2.08 -13.50
N LEU A 16 27.88 2.57 -12.79
CA LEU A 16 27.30 3.89 -12.98
C LEU A 16 27.26 4.64 -11.64
N ASP A 17 27.28 5.97 -11.71
CA ASP A 17 27.09 6.82 -10.54
C ASP A 17 25.60 6.99 -10.23
N PHE A 18 25.11 6.31 -9.19
CA PHE A 18 23.72 6.41 -8.76
C PHE A 18 23.47 7.50 -7.72
N SER A 19 24.39 8.46 -7.53
CA SER A 19 24.07 9.72 -6.83
C SER A 19 22.94 10.49 -7.53
N VAL A 20 22.72 10.20 -8.82
CA VAL A 20 21.56 10.64 -9.62
C VAL A 20 20.87 9.44 -10.28
N PRO A 21 19.56 9.53 -10.62
CA PRO A 21 18.87 8.47 -11.35
C PRO A 21 19.53 8.19 -12.70
N GLN A 22 19.66 6.91 -13.04
CA GLN A 22 20.27 6.43 -14.28
C GLN A 22 19.19 5.88 -15.23
N GLN A 23 19.36 6.06 -16.54
CA GLN A 23 18.44 5.52 -17.53
C GLN A 23 18.99 4.26 -18.19
N TYR A 24 18.12 3.27 -18.35
CA TYR A 24 18.39 2.05 -19.10
C TYR A 24 17.35 1.90 -20.21
N ILE A 25 17.79 1.64 -21.44
CA ILE A 25 16.91 1.37 -22.58
C ILE A 25 16.96 -0.12 -22.85
N VAL A 26 15.80 -0.77 -22.79
CA VAL A 26 15.63 -2.18 -23.19
C VAL A 26 15.01 -2.21 -24.57
N THR A 27 15.67 -2.88 -25.51
CA THR A 27 15.23 -2.99 -26.91
C THR A 27 14.92 -4.45 -27.25
N SER A 28 13.80 -4.70 -27.92
CA SER A 28 13.36 -6.04 -28.33
C SER A 28 14.39 -6.71 -29.26
N GLN A 29 14.34 -8.04 -29.34
CA GLN A 29 15.26 -8.83 -30.17
C GLN A 29 15.27 -8.40 -31.64
N ASP A 30 14.10 -8.01 -32.17
CA ASP A 30 13.92 -7.54 -33.54
C ASP A 30 14.20 -6.04 -33.72
N GLY A 31 14.53 -5.32 -32.65
CA GLY A 31 14.78 -3.88 -32.67
C GLY A 31 13.53 -3.00 -32.83
N ALA A 32 12.34 -3.59 -32.98
CA ALA A 32 11.12 -2.85 -33.29
C ALA A 32 10.56 -2.06 -32.09
N TRP A 33 10.88 -2.48 -30.87
CA TRP A 33 10.34 -1.91 -29.64
C TRP A 33 11.45 -1.53 -28.68
N SER A 34 11.30 -0.38 -28.01
CA SER A 34 12.20 0.03 -26.93
C SER A 34 11.42 0.59 -25.75
N LYS A 35 11.89 0.32 -24.54
CA LYS A 35 11.33 0.87 -23.30
C LYS A 35 12.46 1.43 -22.43
N THR A 36 12.29 2.69 -22.03
CA THR A 36 13.23 3.37 -21.13
C THR A 36 12.81 3.14 -19.68
N TYR A 37 13.74 2.67 -18.87
CA TYR A 37 13.63 2.49 -17.43
C TYR A 37 14.50 3.53 -16.74
N THR A 38 14.00 4.15 -15.68
CA THR A 38 14.82 4.95 -14.77
C THR A 38 15.11 4.11 -13.54
N VAL A 39 16.38 3.94 -13.21
CA VAL A 39 16.88 3.19 -12.06
C VAL A 39 17.57 4.17 -11.11
N SER A 40 17.12 4.21 -9.87
CA SER A 40 17.68 5.06 -8.82
C SER A 40 17.83 4.26 -7.53
N PHE A 41 18.88 4.53 -6.77
CA PHE A 41 18.95 4.08 -5.38
C PHE A 41 18.46 5.21 -4.49
N VAL A 42 17.46 4.91 -3.66
CA VAL A 42 17.05 5.82 -2.59
C VAL A 42 17.68 5.30 -1.30
N VAL A 43 18.62 6.07 -0.74
CA VAL A 43 19.16 5.79 0.59
C VAL A 43 18.07 6.13 1.60
N ASP A 44 17.68 5.13 2.39
CA ASP A 44 16.70 5.31 3.45
C ASP A 44 17.41 5.89 4.69
N GLU A 45 17.26 7.20 4.94
CA GLU A 45 18.04 7.93 5.95
C GLU A 45 17.63 7.63 7.41
N GLY A 46 16.59 6.83 7.63
CA GLY A 46 16.17 6.38 8.95
C GLY A 46 14.66 6.18 9.04
N ALA A 47 14.22 5.64 10.18
CA ALA A 47 12.83 5.30 10.42
C ALA A 47 11.94 6.49 10.86
N ASP A 48 12.43 7.73 10.75
CA ASP A 48 11.61 8.94 10.85
C ASP A 48 10.74 9.02 9.59
N PHE A 49 9.63 8.29 9.63
CA PHE A 49 8.68 8.19 8.55
C PHE A 49 7.55 9.19 8.78
N TYR A 50 7.42 10.12 7.84
CA TYR A 50 6.33 11.08 7.81
C TYR A 50 5.77 11.14 6.39
N ALA A 51 4.47 10.87 6.25
CA ALA A 51 3.77 10.80 4.97
C ALA A 51 2.58 11.76 4.97
N VAL A 52 2.65 12.76 4.08
CA VAL A 52 1.68 13.86 3.95
C VAL A 52 0.76 13.69 2.74
N PHE A 53 1.00 12.67 1.91
CA PHE A 53 0.17 12.33 0.74
C PHE A 53 -0.07 13.46 -0.27
N GLU A 54 0.82 14.46 -0.34
CA GLU A 54 0.79 15.57 -1.31
C GLU A 54 1.15 15.15 -2.74
N ASN A 55 1.91 14.07 -2.83
CA ASN A 55 2.57 13.61 -4.04
C ASN A 55 1.92 12.31 -4.54
N ALA A 56 1.25 12.41 -5.68
CA ALA A 56 0.76 11.28 -6.45
C ALA A 56 0.97 11.55 -7.93
N GLN A 57 1.32 10.51 -8.69
CA GLN A 57 1.31 10.54 -10.14
C GLN A 57 0.14 9.71 -10.67
N VAL A 58 -0.32 10.03 -11.88
CA VAL A 58 -1.24 9.17 -12.60
C VAL A 58 -0.43 8.08 -13.31
N VAL A 59 -0.85 6.84 -13.12
CA VAL A 59 -0.38 5.69 -13.89
C VAL A 59 -1.42 5.41 -14.96
N ASP A 60 -0.99 5.53 -16.20
CA ASP A 60 -1.78 5.22 -17.38
C ASP A 60 -1.50 3.79 -17.84
N THR A 61 -2.54 3.01 -18.08
CA THR A 61 -2.45 1.65 -18.65
C THR A 61 -3.28 1.56 -19.92
N ASP A 62 -2.85 0.75 -20.88
CA ASP A 62 -3.57 0.57 -22.16
C ASP A 62 -4.36 -0.75 -22.24
N ASN A 63 -3.98 -1.76 -21.45
CA ASN A 63 -4.58 -3.10 -21.49
C ASN A 63 -4.68 -3.72 -20.09
N PRO A 64 -5.83 -3.57 -19.40
CA PRO A 64 -6.98 -2.73 -19.76
C PRO A 64 -6.65 -1.23 -19.63
N VAL A 65 -7.45 -0.39 -20.29
CA VAL A 65 -7.33 1.07 -20.16
C VAL A 65 -7.59 1.47 -18.71
N GLY A 66 -6.79 2.39 -18.16
CA GLY A 66 -6.97 2.86 -16.79
C GLY A 66 -6.06 4.02 -16.40
N HIS A 67 -6.55 4.88 -15.50
CA HIS A 67 -5.82 6.03 -14.98
C HIS A 67 -5.97 6.10 -13.47
N TYR A 68 -4.99 5.59 -12.72
CA TYR A 68 -5.05 5.53 -11.26
C TYR A 68 -3.87 6.23 -10.60
N HIS A 69 -4.08 6.67 -9.35
CA HIS A 69 -3.01 7.32 -8.59
C HIS A 69 -2.01 6.30 -8.03
N GLN A 70 -0.73 6.64 -8.14
CA GLN A 70 0.37 6.02 -7.41
C GLN A 70 1.02 7.10 -6.53
N PHE A 71 1.01 6.88 -5.22
CA PHE A 71 1.59 7.78 -4.23
C PHE A 71 3.11 7.61 -4.16
N PHE A 72 3.82 8.70 -3.89
CA PHE A 72 5.26 8.67 -3.67
C PHE A 72 5.66 9.74 -2.66
N GLU A 73 6.79 9.54 -1.99
CA GLU A 73 7.41 10.58 -1.17
C GLU A 73 8.56 11.22 -1.94
N LEU A 74 9.02 12.39 -1.49
CA LEU A 74 10.24 13.02 -1.99
C LEU A 74 11.37 12.82 -0.99
N THR A 75 12.54 12.43 -1.47
CA THR A 75 13.77 12.45 -0.66
C THR A 75 14.19 13.90 -0.37
N ALA A 76 15.13 14.10 0.55
CA ALA A 76 15.73 15.41 0.80
C ALA A 76 16.33 16.07 -0.46
N GLN A 77 16.69 15.26 -1.46
CA GLN A 77 17.25 15.69 -2.74
C GLN A 77 16.17 15.86 -3.83
N GLY A 78 14.89 15.69 -3.49
CA GLY A 78 13.75 15.83 -4.40
C GLY A 78 13.53 14.63 -5.34
N GLN A 79 14.14 13.47 -5.07
CA GLN A 79 13.89 12.25 -5.84
C GLN A 79 12.59 11.58 -5.39
N LYS A 80 11.85 10.96 -6.33
CA LYS A 80 10.66 10.18 -6.01
C LYS A 80 11.03 8.88 -5.31
N LYS A 81 10.39 8.60 -4.18
CA LYS A 81 10.50 7.38 -3.40
C LYS A 81 9.14 6.68 -3.35
N PHE A 82 9.01 5.59 -4.10
CA PHE A 82 7.78 4.79 -4.14
C PHE A 82 7.82 3.73 -3.04
N ILE A 83 7.21 4.03 -1.90
CA ILE A 83 7.01 3.07 -0.80
C ILE A 83 5.54 2.72 -0.59
N TRP A 84 4.64 3.58 -1.06
CA TRP A 84 3.20 3.41 -0.95
C TRP A 84 2.64 2.64 -2.13
N GLU A 85 1.94 1.58 -1.81
CA GLU A 85 1.30 0.68 -2.76
C GLU A 85 -0.19 0.57 -2.48
N THR A 86 -0.93 0.19 -3.53
CA THR A 86 -2.39 0.03 -3.49
C THR A 86 -2.78 -1.17 -4.34
N ALA A 87 -4.00 -1.66 -4.19
CA ALA A 87 -4.58 -2.67 -5.07
C ALA A 87 -5.25 -2.06 -6.33
N ASN A 88 -4.99 -0.79 -6.67
CA ASN A 88 -5.60 -0.14 -7.83
C ASN A 88 -5.33 -0.88 -9.14
N GLU A 89 -4.10 -1.39 -9.32
CA GLU A 89 -3.73 -2.20 -10.50
C GLU A 89 -4.61 -3.47 -10.58
N GLY A 90 -4.79 -4.17 -9.46
CA GLY A 90 -5.67 -5.35 -9.41
C GLY A 90 -7.13 -5.01 -9.71
N TYR A 91 -7.63 -3.88 -9.19
CA TYR A 91 -8.99 -3.41 -9.48
C TYR A 91 -9.16 -3.01 -10.95
N ASN A 92 -8.11 -2.48 -11.59
CA ASN A 92 -8.14 -2.05 -12.98
C ASN A 92 -8.55 -3.17 -13.96
N ILE A 93 -8.20 -4.43 -13.63
CA ILE A 93 -8.59 -5.62 -14.40
C ILE A 93 -10.11 -5.74 -14.53
N LEU A 94 -10.83 -5.32 -13.49
CA LEU A 94 -12.29 -5.40 -13.42
C LEU A 94 -12.94 -4.07 -13.86
N ALA A 95 -12.27 -2.95 -13.60
CA ALA A 95 -12.79 -1.60 -13.79
C ALA A 95 -13.43 -1.37 -15.17
N GLY A 96 -12.76 -1.78 -16.25
CA GLY A 96 -13.28 -1.64 -17.62
C GLY A 96 -14.56 -2.43 -17.92
N THR A 97 -14.95 -3.36 -17.05
CA THR A 97 -16.21 -4.14 -17.16
C THR A 97 -17.34 -3.57 -16.30
N LEU A 98 -17.02 -2.66 -15.37
CA LEU A 98 -17.97 -2.02 -14.45
C LEU A 98 -18.56 -0.74 -15.02
N VAL A 99 -17.89 -0.19 -16.03
CA VAL A 99 -18.32 1.00 -16.73
C VAL A 99 -18.64 0.64 -18.18
N GLY A 100 -19.67 1.27 -18.74
CA GLY A 100 -19.90 1.20 -20.18
C GLY A 100 -18.85 2.02 -20.94
N ASP A 101 -18.83 1.89 -22.27
CA ASP A 101 -17.85 2.50 -23.18
C ASP A 101 -17.66 4.04 -23.06
N GLU A 102 -18.53 4.72 -22.28
CA GLU A 102 -18.60 6.19 -22.18
C GLU A 102 -18.03 6.79 -20.87
N LYS A 103 -17.52 5.99 -19.92
CA LYS A 103 -16.96 6.53 -18.66
C LYS A 103 -15.45 6.43 -18.65
N ASP A 104 -14.82 7.59 -18.51
CA ASP A 104 -13.39 7.70 -18.26
C ASP A 104 -13.03 7.10 -16.89
N LEU A 105 -12.13 6.13 -16.88
CA LEU A 105 -11.54 5.54 -15.69
C LEU A 105 -10.52 6.50 -15.08
N VAL A 106 -11.00 7.63 -14.55
CA VAL A 106 -10.20 8.65 -13.87
C VAL A 106 -9.76 8.20 -12.47
N PRO A 107 -8.73 8.82 -11.86
CA PRO A 107 -8.20 8.32 -10.58
C PRO A 107 -9.21 8.22 -9.43
N SER A 108 -10.22 9.08 -9.38
CA SER A 108 -11.28 9.05 -8.35
C SER A 108 -12.26 7.87 -8.50
N PHE A 109 -12.23 7.16 -9.62
CA PHE A 109 -13.00 5.93 -9.85
C PHE A 109 -12.46 4.76 -9.02
N TYR A 110 -11.13 4.70 -8.83
CA TYR A 110 -10.44 3.58 -8.20
C TYR A 110 -10.65 3.54 -6.68
N PRO A 111 -10.38 2.38 -6.04
CA PRO A 111 -10.48 2.23 -4.59
C PRO A 111 -9.59 3.19 -3.83
N THR A 112 -8.40 3.54 -4.34
CA THR A 112 -7.48 4.46 -3.67
C THR A 112 -7.11 5.64 -4.56
N SER A 113 -7.23 6.86 -4.07
CA SER A 113 -6.98 8.09 -4.84
C SER A 113 -6.54 9.25 -3.95
N GLN A 114 -5.87 10.26 -4.52
CA GLN A 114 -5.60 11.52 -3.85
C GLN A 114 -6.81 12.47 -3.94
N VAL A 115 -7.04 13.25 -2.89
CA VAL A 115 -8.02 14.34 -2.84
C VAL A 115 -7.37 15.66 -2.42
N THR A 116 -8.02 16.79 -2.70
CA THR A 116 -7.50 18.14 -2.42
C THR A 116 -7.99 18.77 -1.13
N ASP A 117 -8.82 18.07 -0.35
CA ASP A 117 -9.38 18.55 0.92
C ASP A 117 -8.82 17.70 2.07
N GLY A 118 -7.49 17.78 2.22
CA GLY A 118 -6.70 17.16 3.28
C GLY A 118 -6.93 17.79 4.65
N TYR A 119 -6.29 17.24 5.68
CA TYR A 119 -6.13 17.94 6.95
C TYR A 119 -5.20 19.13 6.74
N LEU A 120 -4.11 18.90 5.99
CA LEU A 120 -3.27 19.93 5.39
C LEU A 120 -3.14 19.61 3.90
N GLY A 121 -3.49 20.58 3.04
CA GLY A 121 -3.37 20.40 1.59
C GLY A 121 -4.18 19.21 1.04
N LYS A 122 -3.50 18.17 0.56
CA LYS A 122 -4.10 16.98 -0.05
C LYS A 122 -4.08 15.79 0.92
N ALA A 123 -4.86 14.75 0.61
CA ALA A 123 -4.89 13.53 1.41
C ALA A 123 -5.13 12.27 0.57
N ALA A 124 -4.92 11.11 1.18
CA ALA A 124 -5.34 9.83 0.61
C ALA A 124 -6.83 9.58 0.90
N LYS A 125 -7.57 9.13 -0.12
CA LYS A 125 -8.95 8.65 -0.03
C LYS A 125 -8.99 7.18 -0.44
N LEU A 126 -9.44 6.34 0.48
CA LEU A 126 -9.64 4.91 0.33
C LEU A 126 -11.15 4.66 0.37
N MET A 127 -11.70 4.01 -0.65
CA MET A 127 -13.12 3.74 -0.77
C MET A 127 -13.34 2.29 -1.17
N THR A 128 -14.20 1.61 -0.44
CA THR A 128 -14.62 0.25 -0.77
C THR A 128 -15.53 0.27 -2.00
N LYS A 129 -15.16 -0.51 -3.01
CA LYS A 129 -15.81 -0.57 -4.32
C LYS A 129 -16.41 -1.94 -4.58
N ASP A 130 -17.50 -1.92 -5.34
CA ASP A 130 -18.01 -3.12 -6.01
C ASP A 130 -17.05 -3.51 -7.14
N THR A 131 -16.88 -4.81 -7.32
CA THR A 131 -16.07 -5.44 -8.36
C THR A 131 -16.92 -6.06 -9.47
N GLY A 132 -18.24 -5.94 -9.36
CA GLY A 132 -19.23 -6.41 -10.31
C GLY A 132 -19.29 -7.94 -10.46
N PRO A 133 -20.09 -8.41 -11.43
CA PRO A 133 -20.33 -9.85 -11.63
C PRO A 133 -19.05 -10.66 -11.89
N LEU A 134 -18.10 -10.11 -12.65
CA LEU A 134 -16.83 -10.80 -12.94
C LEU A 134 -15.95 -10.92 -11.70
N GLY A 135 -15.86 -9.88 -10.87
CA GLY A 135 -15.18 -9.98 -9.57
C GLY A 135 -15.79 -11.07 -8.70
N GLY A 136 -17.12 -11.13 -8.64
CA GLY A 136 -17.83 -12.22 -7.94
C GLY A 136 -17.51 -13.61 -8.49
N MET A 137 -17.39 -13.76 -9.81
CA MET A 137 -17.00 -15.02 -10.45
C MET A 137 -15.56 -15.44 -10.15
N PHE A 138 -14.65 -14.47 -10.00
CA PHE A 138 -13.26 -14.71 -9.60
C PHE A 138 -13.05 -14.84 -8.08
N GLY A 139 -14.12 -14.81 -7.30
CA GLY A 139 -14.06 -14.95 -5.84
C GLY A 139 -13.59 -13.69 -5.10
N SER A 140 -13.59 -12.53 -5.76
CA SER A 140 -13.28 -11.22 -5.18
C SER A 140 -14.45 -10.25 -5.40
N PRO A 141 -15.61 -10.44 -4.74
CA PRO A 141 -16.85 -9.68 -4.97
C PRO A 141 -16.84 -8.24 -4.43
N LEU A 142 -15.75 -7.83 -3.79
CA LEU A 142 -15.61 -6.52 -3.16
C LEU A 142 -14.12 -6.15 -3.11
N ALA A 143 -13.80 -4.88 -3.31
CA ALA A 143 -12.45 -4.36 -3.22
C ALA A 143 -12.40 -3.20 -2.22
N ALA A 144 -11.78 -3.43 -1.06
CA ALA A 144 -11.50 -2.35 -0.13
C ALA A 144 -10.46 -1.40 -0.73
N GLY A 145 -10.64 -0.09 -0.53
CA GLY A 145 -9.58 0.87 -0.77
C GLY A 145 -8.48 0.61 0.23
N ASN A 146 -7.24 0.47 -0.24
CA ASN A 146 -6.08 0.22 0.61
C ASN A 146 -4.89 1.08 0.21
N LEU A 147 -4.04 1.34 1.19
CA LEU A 147 -2.78 2.05 1.02
C LEU A 147 -1.78 1.46 2.00
N PHE A 148 -0.66 0.94 1.51
CA PHE A 148 0.28 0.22 2.35
C PHE A 148 1.73 0.41 1.97
N VAL A 149 2.62 0.25 2.95
CA VAL A 149 4.07 0.26 2.73
C VAL A 149 4.54 -1.13 2.32
N GLY A 150 5.06 -1.28 1.11
CA GLY A 150 5.52 -2.57 0.61
C GLY A 150 5.51 -2.66 -0.91
N GLU A 151 4.94 -3.75 -1.42
CA GLU A 151 4.88 -4.06 -2.85
C GLU A 151 3.51 -4.65 -3.20
N PHE A 152 2.92 -4.21 -4.32
CA PHE A 152 1.83 -4.92 -4.96
C PHE A 152 2.38 -5.79 -6.11
N ARG A 153 2.11 -7.10 -6.08
CA ARG A 153 2.37 -8.00 -7.20
C ARG A 153 1.16 -8.87 -7.43
N LEU A 154 0.42 -8.59 -8.49
CA LEU A 154 -0.74 -9.39 -8.83
C LEU A 154 -0.38 -10.88 -8.93
N THR A 155 -1.07 -11.70 -8.12
CA THR A 155 -0.93 -13.15 -8.09
C THR A 155 -2.25 -13.80 -7.71
N PHE A 156 -2.37 -15.11 -7.87
CA PHE A 156 -3.53 -15.89 -7.48
C PHE A 156 -3.15 -16.91 -6.39
N PRO A 157 -3.88 -16.97 -5.25
CA PRO A 157 -5.07 -16.18 -4.91
C PRO A 157 -4.74 -14.69 -4.65
N THR A 158 -5.69 -13.81 -4.97
CA THR A 158 -5.47 -12.34 -5.02
C THR A 158 -5.07 -11.73 -3.69
N VAL A 159 -5.49 -12.32 -2.56
CA VAL A 159 -5.08 -11.91 -1.20
C VAL A 159 -3.55 -11.98 -0.97
N ASN A 160 -2.82 -12.74 -1.78
CA ASN A 160 -1.35 -12.80 -1.72
C ASN A 160 -0.67 -11.72 -2.58
N SER A 161 -1.43 -10.87 -3.26
CA SER A 161 -0.88 -9.81 -4.12
C SER A 161 -0.32 -8.65 -3.33
N THR A 162 -0.87 -8.38 -2.13
CA THR A 162 -0.33 -7.39 -1.21
C THR A 162 0.84 -8.01 -0.45
N ARG A 163 2.04 -7.47 -0.66
CA ARG A 163 3.26 -7.86 0.05
C ARG A 163 3.67 -6.70 0.94
N PHE A 164 3.36 -6.83 2.22
CA PHE A 164 3.62 -5.82 3.22
C PHE A 164 5.06 -5.91 3.72
N GLY A 165 5.76 -4.79 3.72
CA GLY A 165 7.09 -4.72 4.30
C GLY A 165 8.14 -4.05 3.42
N ILE A 166 8.86 -3.09 3.99
CA ILE A 166 10.17 -2.64 3.52
C ILE A 166 11.19 -2.74 4.66
N PRO A 167 12.51 -2.67 4.40
CA PRO A 167 13.52 -2.73 5.45
C PRO A 167 13.29 -1.65 6.52
N TYR A 168 13.44 -2.02 7.79
CA TYR A 168 13.35 -1.10 8.91
C TYR A 168 14.74 -0.69 9.38
N ASN A 169 15.13 0.56 9.11
CA ASN A 169 16.48 1.08 9.34
C ASN A 169 16.55 1.94 10.62
N SER A 170 16.18 1.34 11.76
CA SER A 170 16.31 1.93 13.10
C SER A 170 16.81 0.90 14.11
N ASP A 171 17.56 1.38 15.11
CA ASP A 171 18.14 0.61 16.21
C ASP A 171 17.20 0.51 17.43
N THR A 172 15.97 1.01 17.30
CA THR A 172 14.93 0.98 18.33
C THR A 172 13.62 0.42 17.79
N ASN A 173 12.79 -0.15 18.66
CA ASN A 173 11.43 -0.54 18.30
C ASN A 173 10.59 0.73 17.97
N PRO A 174 9.68 0.67 16.98
CA PRO A 174 8.69 1.73 16.77
C PRO A 174 7.86 1.99 18.04
N ILE A 175 7.52 3.23 18.28
CA ILE A 175 6.83 3.66 19.50
C ILE A 175 5.33 3.79 19.26
N ALA A 176 4.95 4.45 18.17
CA ALA A 176 3.55 4.70 17.85
C ALA A 176 3.32 4.93 16.35
N LEU A 177 2.08 4.73 15.92
CA LEU A 177 1.57 5.19 14.64
C LEU A 177 0.60 6.36 14.90
N LYS A 178 0.83 7.51 14.26
CA LYS A 178 -0.04 8.68 14.36
C LYS A 178 -0.55 9.11 12.99
N GLY A 179 -1.61 9.92 13.00
CA GLY A 179 -2.08 10.65 11.83
C GLY A 179 -3.48 11.22 12.04
N PHE A 180 -4.12 11.60 10.95
CA PHE A 180 -5.49 12.12 10.96
C PHE A 180 -6.39 11.30 10.04
N PHE A 181 -7.65 11.15 10.43
CA PHE A 181 -8.64 10.44 9.62
C PHE A 181 -10.00 11.13 9.57
N LYS A 182 -10.75 10.83 8.50
CA LYS A 182 -12.22 10.93 8.41
C LYS A 182 -12.74 9.57 7.96
N TYR A 183 -13.85 9.11 8.52
CA TYR A 183 -14.43 7.83 8.10
C TYR A 183 -15.95 7.89 8.05
N LYS A 184 -16.52 7.22 7.03
CA LYS A 184 -17.95 6.99 6.90
C LYS A 184 -18.17 5.60 6.32
N ALA A 185 -18.94 4.74 6.98
CA ALA A 185 -19.28 3.44 6.44
C ALA A 185 -20.25 3.57 5.25
N GLY A 186 -20.16 2.63 4.32
CA GLY A 186 -21.19 2.44 3.30
C GLY A 186 -22.49 1.94 3.92
N GLU A 187 -23.60 2.14 3.23
CA GLU A 187 -24.93 1.90 3.81
C GLU A 187 -25.22 0.42 4.12
N LYS A 188 -24.74 -0.50 3.27
CA LYS A 188 -25.06 -1.92 3.35
C LYS A 188 -23.80 -2.77 3.52
N PHE A 189 -23.62 -3.29 4.72
CA PHE A 189 -22.59 -4.30 4.97
C PHE A 189 -22.91 -5.61 4.26
N LEU A 190 -21.92 -6.14 3.54
CA LEU A 190 -21.96 -7.40 2.81
C LEU A 190 -21.06 -8.41 3.53
N ASN A 191 -21.66 -9.47 4.07
CA ASN A 191 -20.94 -10.58 4.69
C ASN A 191 -20.74 -11.71 3.66
N ASN A 192 -19.86 -11.49 2.67
CA ASN A 192 -19.59 -12.44 1.60
C ASN A 192 -18.97 -13.75 2.11
N SER A 193 -18.15 -13.67 3.16
CA SER A 193 -17.53 -14.82 3.82
C SER A 193 -18.53 -15.70 4.58
N LYS A 194 -19.69 -15.15 4.96
CA LYS A 194 -20.66 -15.76 5.90
C LYS A 194 -20.11 -16.05 7.30
N THR A 195 -19.00 -15.42 7.68
CA THR A 195 -18.33 -15.63 8.98
C THR A 195 -18.26 -14.37 9.84
N SER A 196 -18.49 -13.20 9.24
CA SER A 196 -18.42 -11.92 9.94
C SER A 196 -19.44 -11.82 11.07
N GLN A 197 -19.01 -11.19 12.17
CA GLN A 197 -19.89 -10.76 13.27
C GLN A 197 -20.27 -9.28 13.15
N LEU A 198 -19.74 -8.57 12.16
CA LEU A 198 -20.05 -7.16 11.93
C LEU A 198 -21.41 -7.00 11.27
N THR A 199 -22.15 -5.99 11.73
CA THR A 199 -23.41 -5.55 11.12
C THR A 199 -23.26 -4.23 10.35
N GLN A 200 -22.18 -3.49 10.62
CA GLN A 200 -21.79 -2.25 9.97
C GLN A 200 -20.29 -2.30 9.68
N ASP A 201 -19.88 -1.70 8.56
CA ASP A 201 -18.49 -1.67 8.18
C ASP A 201 -17.68 -0.67 9.04
N THR A 202 -16.40 -0.95 9.22
CA THR A 202 -15.46 -0.01 9.82
C THR A 202 -14.11 -0.10 9.12
N TRP A 203 -13.26 0.89 9.32
CA TRP A 203 -11.93 0.94 8.73
C TRP A 203 -10.89 0.21 9.57
N ASP A 204 -9.72 -0.02 8.98
CA ASP A 204 -8.55 -0.52 9.69
C ASP A 204 -7.31 0.30 9.35
N GLY A 205 -6.40 0.37 10.31
CA GLY A 205 -5.17 1.14 10.27
C GLY A 205 -4.16 0.51 11.20
N TYR A 206 -3.02 0.08 10.69
CA TYR A 206 -2.01 -0.58 11.50
C TYR A 206 -0.60 -0.43 10.96
N ALA A 207 0.36 -0.66 11.84
CA ALA A 207 1.77 -0.82 11.51
C ALA A 207 2.33 -2.05 12.23
N ILE A 208 3.25 -2.75 11.57
CA ILE A 208 3.83 -4.01 12.06
C ILE A 208 5.34 -3.93 11.90
N LEU A 209 6.07 -4.31 12.95
CA LEU A 209 7.49 -4.66 12.89
C LEU A 209 7.64 -6.18 12.90
N PHE A 210 8.44 -6.72 11.99
CA PHE A 210 8.69 -8.17 11.91
C PHE A 210 10.13 -8.51 11.52
N GLU A 211 10.64 -9.63 11.99
CA GLU A 211 12.02 -10.08 11.74
C GLU A 211 12.24 -10.42 10.24
N LYS A 212 13.40 -10.01 9.70
CA LYS A 212 13.87 -10.50 8.39
C LYS A 212 14.18 -11.99 8.46
N THR A 213 14.15 -12.62 7.30
CA THR A 213 14.62 -13.99 7.10
C THR A 213 15.88 -13.98 6.24
N ALA A 214 16.66 -15.06 6.31
CA ALA A 214 17.82 -15.25 5.45
C ALA A 214 17.43 -15.38 3.95
N ASP A 215 16.20 -15.80 3.67
CA ASP A 215 15.65 -15.84 2.31
C ASP A 215 15.05 -14.48 1.96
N LEU A 216 15.82 -13.66 1.25
CA LEU A 216 15.41 -12.29 0.90
C LEU A 216 14.10 -12.25 0.11
N ASN A 217 13.74 -13.33 -0.60
CA ASN A 217 12.48 -13.43 -1.34
C ASN A 217 11.25 -13.65 -0.45
N LYS A 218 11.44 -13.78 0.87
CA LYS A 218 10.38 -13.97 1.85
C LYS A 218 10.26 -12.81 2.83
N ASN A 219 11.01 -11.72 2.63
CA ASN A 219 10.98 -10.55 3.50
C ASN A 219 9.75 -9.66 3.26
N PHE A 220 8.56 -10.24 3.38
CA PHE A 220 7.26 -9.57 3.40
C PHE A 220 6.24 -10.43 4.16
N LEU A 221 5.15 -9.79 4.58
CA LEU A 221 3.91 -10.45 4.99
C LEU A 221 2.91 -10.40 3.83
N THR A 222 2.09 -11.43 3.64
CA THR A 222 0.99 -11.39 2.67
C THR A 222 -0.28 -10.86 3.34
N GLY A 223 -1.32 -10.54 2.54
CA GLY A 223 -2.66 -10.20 3.03
C GLY A 223 -3.26 -11.19 4.03
N THR A 224 -2.82 -12.45 4.00
CA THR A 224 -3.29 -13.52 4.89
C THR A 224 -2.59 -13.56 6.25
N HIS A 225 -1.75 -12.58 6.60
CA HIS A 225 -0.94 -12.62 7.82
C HIS A 225 -1.79 -12.75 9.09
N GLY A 226 -2.97 -12.12 9.13
CA GLY A 226 -3.91 -12.20 10.26
C GLY A 226 -3.29 -11.86 11.63
N PHE A 227 -2.19 -11.11 11.64
CA PHE A 227 -1.33 -10.83 12.80
C PHE A 227 -0.75 -12.08 13.49
N LYS A 228 -0.62 -13.20 12.78
CA LYS A 228 -0.19 -14.51 13.30
C LYS A 228 1.15 -14.99 12.78
N ASP A 229 1.79 -14.25 11.86
CA ASP A 229 3.12 -14.62 11.37
C ASP A 229 4.13 -14.58 12.53
N ALA A 230 4.86 -15.68 12.73
CA ALA A 230 5.79 -15.85 13.86
C ALA A 230 6.95 -14.85 13.87
N ARG A 231 7.19 -14.15 12.75
CA ARG A 231 8.21 -13.10 12.64
C ARG A 231 7.73 -11.78 13.21
N ILE A 232 6.42 -11.58 13.37
CA ILE A 232 5.87 -10.34 13.94
C ILE A 232 6.38 -10.17 15.37
N VAL A 233 6.92 -8.99 15.65
CA VAL A 233 7.50 -8.63 16.95
C VAL A 233 6.62 -7.64 17.68
N SER A 234 6.16 -6.60 17.00
CA SER A 234 5.33 -5.56 17.59
C SER A 234 4.33 -5.00 16.58
N VAL A 235 3.18 -4.56 17.09
CA VAL A 235 2.06 -4.06 16.28
C VAL A 235 1.48 -2.81 16.94
N ALA A 236 1.20 -1.78 16.14
CA ALA A 236 0.26 -0.72 16.47
C ALA A 236 -0.96 -0.90 15.56
N ARG A 237 -2.16 -1.03 16.11
CA ARG A 237 -3.40 -1.14 15.32
C ARG A 237 -4.50 -0.31 15.97
N ILE A 238 -5.23 0.44 15.15
CA ILE A 238 -6.37 1.23 15.62
C ILE A 238 -7.37 0.33 16.36
N GLY A 239 -8.04 0.90 17.35
CA GLY A 239 -9.06 0.18 18.12
C GLY A 239 -10.43 0.80 17.97
N SER A 240 -11.36 0.32 18.80
CA SER A 240 -12.75 0.81 18.86
C SER A 240 -12.86 2.33 19.11
N LYS A 241 -11.82 2.95 19.68
CA LYS A 241 -11.76 4.39 19.93
C LYS A 241 -11.64 5.20 18.63
N GLU A 242 -10.88 4.71 17.66
CA GLU A 242 -10.65 5.36 16.37
C GLU A 242 -11.64 4.86 15.29
N GLN A 243 -12.24 3.69 15.48
CA GLN A 243 -13.24 3.09 14.61
C GLN A 243 -14.63 3.75 14.76
N ILE A 244 -14.66 5.07 14.61
CA ILE A 244 -15.86 5.91 14.66
C ILE A 244 -16.12 6.56 13.29
N GLU A 245 -17.37 6.86 13.00
CA GLU A 245 -17.70 7.72 11.86
C GLU A 245 -17.53 9.19 12.23
N THR A 246 -16.85 9.95 11.38
CA THR A 246 -16.61 11.38 11.57
C THR A 246 -16.37 12.06 10.23
N ASP A 247 -17.01 13.22 10.04
CA ASP A 247 -16.80 14.13 8.92
C ASP A 247 -15.68 15.16 9.21
N LYS A 248 -15.16 15.18 10.44
CA LYS A 248 -14.06 16.04 10.88
C LYS A 248 -12.77 15.26 10.98
N TRP A 249 -11.69 15.85 10.49
CA TRP A 249 -10.33 15.33 10.68
C TRP A 249 -10.04 15.09 12.16
N THR A 250 -9.83 13.83 12.50
CA THR A 250 -9.66 13.35 13.87
C THR A 250 -8.28 12.73 14.01
N ALA A 251 -7.52 13.17 15.00
CA ALA A 251 -6.20 12.63 15.26
C ALA A 251 -6.30 11.22 15.87
N PHE A 252 -5.39 10.34 15.46
CA PHE A 252 -5.13 9.08 16.14
C PHE A 252 -3.66 8.99 16.57
N ASN A 253 -3.42 8.26 17.66
CA ASN A 253 -2.09 7.96 18.16
C ASN A 253 -2.15 6.58 18.84
N VAL A 254 -1.65 5.57 18.14
CA VAL A 254 -1.75 4.17 18.55
C VAL A 254 -0.36 3.68 18.94
N PRO A 255 -0.14 3.26 20.19
CA PRO A 255 1.15 2.75 20.63
C PRO A 255 1.41 1.35 20.06
N PHE A 256 2.68 1.06 19.80
CA PHE A 256 3.11 -0.32 19.54
C PHE A 256 3.06 -1.16 20.81
N SER A 257 2.56 -2.38 20.66
CA SER A 257 2.63 -3.42 21.69
C SER A 257 3.41 -4.61 21.15
N PHE A 258 4.23 -5.23 22.00
CA PHE A 258 4.90 -6.47 21.64
C PHE A 258 3.89 -7.61 21.55
N VAL A 259 4.11 -8.51 20.59
CA VAL A 259 3.44 -9.81 20.57
C VAL A 259 3.95 -10.64 21.75
N ASP A 260 3.09 -11.48 22.33
CA ASP A 260 3.43 -12.31 23.49
C ASP A 260 4.76 -13.06 23.30
N GLY A 261 5.68 -12.87 24.26
CA GLY A 261 7.00 -13.50 24.25
C GLY A 261 8.01 -12.91 23.26
N LYS A 262 7.67 -11.84 22.53
CA LYS A 262 8.58 -11.12 21.64
C LYS A 262 9.18 -9.89 22.32
N THR A 263 10.38 -9.54 21.90
CA THR A 263 11.09 -8.31 22.28
C THR A 263 11.87 -7.80 21.07
N PHE A 264 12.26 -6.53 21.09
CA PHE A 264 13.17 -5.97 20.10
C PHE A 264 14.62 -6.32 20.44
N ASP A 265 15.35 -6.83 19.46
CA ASP A 265 16.76 -7.20 19.57
C ASP A 265 17.58 -6.34 18.59
N PRO A 266 18.39 -5.38 19.07
CA PRO A 266 19.21 -4.51 18.22
C PRO A 266 20.21 -5.26 17.33
N ALA A 267 20.52 -6.52 17.61
CA ALA A 267 21.41 -7.34 16.78
C ALA A 267 20.69 -8.00 15.59
N LYS A 268 19.36 -7.93 15.52
CA LYS A 268 18.56 -8.47 14.42
C LYS A 268 18.20 -7.39 13.40
N GLU A 269 17.89 -7.85 12.19
CA GLU A 269 17.33 -7.00 11.15
C GLU A 269 15.81 -7.19 11.04
N TYR A 270 15.12 -6.09 10.75
CA TYR A 270 13.67 -6.05 10.70
C TYR A 270 13.16 -5.50 9.37
N MET A 271 11.90 -5.82 9.10
CA MET A 271 11.04 -5.18 8.12
C MET A 271 9.91 -4.47 8.86
N TYR A 272 9.33 -3.45 8.23
CA TYR A 272 8.11 -2.83 8.73
C TYR A 272 7.12 -2.52 7.62
N THR A 273 5.85 -2.45 7.98
CA THR A 273 4.77 -2.00 7.11
C THR A 273 3.85 -1.05 7.86
N ILE A 274 3.16 -0.19 7.12
CA ILE A 274 1.99 0.58 7.54
C ILE A 274 0.89 0.24 6.55
N VAL A 275 -0.34 0.03 7.01
CA VAL A 275 -1.48 -0.37 6.18
C VAL A 275 -2.72 0.37 6.63
N PHE A 276 -3.45 0.91 5.66
CA PHE A 276 -4.80 1.46 5.85
C PHE A 276 -5.78 0.75 4.92
N SER A 277 -7.00 0.52 5.40
CA SER A 277 -8.09 -0.10 4.63
C SER A 277 -9.42 0.57 4.95
N SER A 278 -10.23 0.83 3.93
CA SER A 278 -11.60 1.36 4.10
C SER A 278 -12.61 0.33 4.64
N SER A 279 -12.27 -0.96 4.63
CA SER A 279 -13.05 -2.03 5.25
C SER A 279 -12.14 -2.99 6.02
N ILE A 280 -12.43 -3.21 7.30
CA ILE A 280 -11.60 -4.00 8.22
C ILE A 280 -11.51 -5.49 7.86
N GLU A 281 -12.55 -6.02 7.22
CA GLU A 281 -12.62 -7.41 6.73
C GLU A 281 -12.56 -7.47 5.19
N GLY A 282 -12.00 -6.44 4.56
CA GLY A 282 -11.89 -6.35 3.10
C GLY A 282 -10.99 -7.43 2.48
N ASP A 283 -10.05 -7.98 3.24
CA ASP A 283 -9.16 -9.08 2.86
C ASP A 283 -9.91 -10.41 2.64
N ILE A 284 -11.03 -10.59 3.35
CA ILE A 284 -11.98 -11.71 3.18
C ILE A 284 -13.26 -11.26 2.46
N PHE A 285 -13.18 -10.13 1.76
CA PHE A 285 -14.24 -9.55 0.93
C PHE A 285 -15.53 -9.19 1.66
N ASN A 286 -15.48 -8.96 2.98
CA ASN A 286 -16.61 -8.36 3.70
C ASN A 286 -16.43 -6.84 3.79
N GLY A 287 -17.52 -6.09 3.79
CA GLY A 287 -17.50 -4.64 3.86
C GLY A 287 -18.75 -4.02 3.28
N ALA A 288 -18.82 -2.69 3.25
CA ALA A 288 -19.90 -1.97 2.62
C ALA A 288 -19.36 -1.14 1.43
N VAL A 289 -19.97 -1.31 0.26
CA VAL A 289 -19.66 -0.45 -0.90
C VAL A 289 -19.92 1.00 -0.52
N GLY A 290 -18.94 1.87 -0.77
CA GLY A 290 -18.98 3.28 -0.39
C GLY A 290 -18.37 3.60 0.97
N SER A 291 -17.96 2.60 1.78
CA SER A 291 -17.15 2.86 2.97
C SER A 291 -15.92 3.66 2.58
N THR A 292 -15.76 4.84 3.16
CA THR A 292 -14.75 5.80 2.74
C THR A 292 -13.92 6.23 3.93
N LEU A 293 -12.62 5.97 3.84
CA LEU A 293 -11.59 6.41 4.75
C LEU A 293 -10.77 7.50 4.06
N PHE A 294 -10.59 8.63 4.73
CA PHE A 294 -9.58 9.61 4.38
C PHE A 294 -8.46 9.54 5.42
N ILE A 295 -7.20 9.57 4.97
CA ILE A 295 -6.00 9.52 5.81
C ILE A 295 -5.06 10.64 5.43
N ASP A 296 -4.48 11.29 6.43
CA ASP A 296 -3.52 12.36 6.24
C ASP A 296 -2.46 12.44 7.37
N GLU A 297 -1.33 13.08 7.06
CA GLU A 297 -0.21 13.39 7.98
C GLU A 297 0.20 12.21 8.88
N VAL A 298 0.53 11.06 8.26
CA VAL A 298 0.87 9.82 8.96
C VAL A 298 2.32 9.81 9.42
N GLU A 299 2.54 9.48 10.69
CA GLU A 299 3.87 9.41 11.31
C GLU A 299 4.10 8.03 11.94
N LEU A 300 5.24 7.40 11.63
CA LEU A 300 5.77 6.29 12.44
C LEU A 300 6.78 6.87 13.42
N VAL A 301 6.41 6.94 14.69
CA VAL A 301 7.29 7.45 15.73
C VAL A 301 8.33 6.40 16.08
N THR A 302 9.60 6.77 16.05
CA THR A 302 10.70 5.90 16.47
C THR A 302 11.52 6.53 17.60
N GLY A 303 12.33 5.72 18.27
CA GLY A 303 13.25 6.23 19.28
C GLY A 303 14.35 7.08 18.64
N GLN A 304 14.84 8.08 19.37
CA GLN A 304 16.02 8.83 18.96
C GLN A 304 17.23 7.89 18.89
N LYS A 305 17.95 7.89 17.76
CA LYS A 305 19.26 7.22 17.64
C LYS A 305 20.17 7.72 18.76
N LYS A 306 20.79 6.79 19.51
CA LYS A 306 21.79 7.14 20.53
C LYS A 306 23.14 7.46 19.92
#